data_AF-A0A928P978-F1
#
_entry.id   AF-A0A928P978-F1
#
_cell.length_a   1.000
_cell.length_b   1.000
_cell.length_c   1.000
_cell.angle_alpha   90.00
_cell.angle_beta   90.00
_cell.angle_gamma   90.00
#
_symmetry.space_group_name_H-M   'P 1'
#
loop_
_entity.id
_entity.type
_entity.pdbx_description
1 polymer ?
#
loop_
_entity_poly.entity_id
_entity_poly.type
_entity_poly.pdbx_seq_one_letter_code
_entity_poly.pdbx_strand_id
1 'polypeptide(L)' 'MKTTKFVKDLRAMSADELNAKLKELKEELFTLRFQHAINQLDNPQKIVEVKKNIARVMTILSEKNA' A
#
# COMPACT_ATOMS: atom_id res chain seq x y z
N MET A 1 -8.56 15.24 -2.52
CA MET A 1 -8.73 14.45 -1.28
C MET A 1 -8.99 12.98 -1.65
N LYS A 2 -7.94 12.22 -2.01
CA LYS A 2 -8.04 10.78 -2.42
C LYS A 2 -7.88 9.80 -1.25
N THR A 3 -7.41 10.27 -0.10
CA THR A 3 -7.00 9.45 1.05
C THR A 3 -8.16 8.96 1.91
N THR A 4 -9.22 9.75 2.08
CA THR A 4 -10.34 9.42 2.98
C THR A 4 -11.24 8.32 2.41
N LYS A 5 -11.39 8.27 1.08
CA LYS A 5 -12.18 7.23 0.40
C LYS A 5 -11.46 5.88 0.48
N PHE A 6 -10.17 5.87 0.18
CA PHE A 6 -9.31 4.68 0.24
C PHE A 6 -9.27 4.03 1.65
N VAL A 7 -9.20 4.84 2.72
CA VAL A 7 -9.22 4.31 4.09
C VAL A 7 -10.57 3.70 4.46
N LYS A 8 -11.68 4.28 4.00
CA LYS A 8 -13.02 3.70 4.20
C LYS A 8 -13.17 2.37 3.47
N ASP A 9 -12.71 2.29 2.24
CA ASP A 9 -12.76 1.07 1.43
C ASP A 9 -11.91 -0.05 2.05
N LEU A 10 -10.73 0.28 2.60
CA LEU A 10 -9.89 -0.69 3.33
C LEU A 10 -10.54 -1.20 4.63
N ARG A 11 -11.31 -0.37 5.34
CA ARG A 11 -12.03 -0.83 6.54
C ARG A 11 -13.18 -1.79 6.20
N ALA A 12 -13.80 -1.62 5.04
CA ALA A 12 -14.88 -2.48 4.55
C ALA A 12 -14.39 -3.86 4.08
N MET A 13 -13.12 -3.99 3.70
CA MET A 13 -12.51 -5.26 3.25
C MET A 13 -12.27 -6.24 4.39
N SER A 14 -12.27 -7.55 4.09
CA SER A 14 -11.98 -8.60 5.08
C SER A 14 -10.49 -8.63 5.47
N ALA A 15 -10.15 -9.32 6.57
CA ALA A 15 -8.75 -9.46 7.00
C ALA A 15 -7.89 -10.19 5.95
N ASP A 16 -8.47 -11.18 5.25
CA ASP A 16 -7.80 -11.92 4.19
C ASP A 16 -7.57 -11.07 2.94
N GLU A 17 -8.57 -10.27 2.56
CA GLU A 17 -8.45 -9.32 1.45
C GLU A 17 -7.38 -8.25 1.74
N LEU A 18 -7.31 -7.76 2.99
CA LEU A 18 -6.28 -6.82 3.42
C LEU A 18 -4.88 -7.43 3.35
N ASN A 19 -4.72 -8.70 3.74
CA ASN A 19 -3.46 -9.42 3.62
C ASN A 19 -3.05 -9.65 2.16
N ALA A 20 -4.00 -9.99 1.28
CA ALA A 20 -3.75 -10.11 -0.16
C ALA A 20 -3.27 -8.77 -0.76
N LYS A 21 -3.97 -7.67 -0.45
CA LYS A 21 -3.60 -6.32 -0.88
C LYS A 21 -2.24 -5.88 -0.34
N LEU A 22 -1.91 -6.25 0.89
CA LEU A 22 -0.60 -5.96 1.50
C LEU A 22 0.51 -6.65 0.70
N LYS A 23 0.30 -7.90 0.29
CA LYS A 23 1.25 -8.64 -0.53
C LYS A 23 1.46 -8.00 -1.91
N GLU A 24 0.38 -7.65 -2.59
CA GLU A 24 0.42 -6.94 -3.88
C GLU A 24 1.18 -5.61 -3.77
N LEU A 25 0.88 -4.78 -2.76
CA LEU A 25 1.55 -3.49 -2.56
C LEU A 25 3.05 -3.66 -2.23
N LYS A 26 3.45 -4.75 -1.59
CA LYS A 26 4.86 -5.07 -1.34
C LYS A 26 5.60 -5.46 -2.63
N GLU A 27 4.96 -6.25 -3.49
CA GLU A 27 5.51 -6.60 -4.80
C GLU A 27 5.63 -5.36 -5.69
N GLU A 28 4.62 -4.49 -5.69
CA GLU A 28 4.67 -3.19 -6.39
C GLU A 28 5.82 -2.32 -5.86
N LEU A 29 5.98 -2.24 -4.54
CA LEU A 29 7.10 -1.50 -3.93
C LEU A 29 8.46 -2.08 -4.33
N PHE A 30 8.58 -3.41 -4.46
CA PHE A 30 9.81 -4.06 -4.92
C PHE A 30 10.13 -3.66 -6.35
N THR A 31 9.14 -3.73 -7.25
CA THR A 31 9.30 -3.32 -8.65
C THR A 31 9.64 -1.84 -8.77
N LEU A 32 8.99 -0.95 -8.01
CA LEU A 32 9.29 0.48 -8.00
C LEU A 32 10.71 0.77 -7.47
N ARG A 33 11.17 0.03 -6.44
CA ARG A 33 12.56 0.15 -5.96
C ARG A 33 13.56 -0.36 -6.99
N PHE A 34 13.21 -1.42 -7.71
CA PHE A 34 14.04 -1.96 -8.80
C PHE A 34 14.14 -0.96 -9.95
N GLN A 35 13.02 -0.41 -10.42
CA GLN A 35 12.96 0.66 -11.42
C GLN A 35 13.74 1.90 -11.00
N HIS A 36 13.69 2.26 -9.71
CA HIS A 36 14.47 3.36 -9.16
C HIS A 36 15.98 3.08 -9.21
N ALA A 37 16.40 1.86 -8.88
CA ALA A 37 17.81 1.46 -8.91
C ALA A 37 18.40 1.48 -10.33
N ILE A 38 17.60 1.16 -11.35
CA ILE A 38 18.00 1.23 -12.77
C ILE A 38 17.76 2.62 -13.39
N ASN A 39 17.42 3.64 -12.58
CA ASN A 39 17.12 5.01 -13.01
C ASN A 39 16.00 5.14 -14.07
N GLN A 40 15.10 4.15 -14.17
CA GLN A 40 13.94 4.17 -15.08
C GLN A 40 12.64 4.61 -14.38
N LEU A 41 12.75 5.24 -13.21
CA LEU A 41 11.58 5.64 -12.45
C LEU A 41 11.15 7.06 -12.80
N ASP A 42 10.09 7.19 -13.59
CA ASP A 42 9.54 8.49 -13.99
C ASP A 42 9.01 9.32 -12.82
N ASN A 43 8.49 8.68 -11.77
CA ASN A 43 7.91 9.39 -10.62
C ASN A 43 8.28 8.78 -9.25
N PRO A 44 9.30 9.35 -8.58
CA PRO A 44 9.70 8.97 -7.22
C PRO A 44 8.60 9.11 -6.16
N GLN A 45 7.59 9.96 -6.39
CA GLN A 45 6.49 10.14 -5.44
C GLN A 45 5.64 8.88 -5.29
N LYS A 46 5.58 8.02 -6.32
CA LYS A 46 4.84 6.75 -6.25
C LYS A 46 5.39 5.83 -5.16
N ILE A 47 6.71 5.79 -4.94
CA ILE A 47 7.33 5.01 -3.86
C ILE A 47 6.80 5.47 -2.49
N VAL A 48 6.70 6.78 -2.29
CA VAL A 48 6.21 7.37 -1.04
C VAL A 48 4.72 7.08 -0.86
N GLU A 49 3.94 7.15 -1.94
CA GLU A 49 2.51 6.83 -1.91
C GLU A 49 2.25 5.36 -1.58
N VAL A 50 2.94 4.43 -2.24
CA VAL A 50 2.84 2.98 -1.98
C VAL A 50 3.25 2.65 -0.54
N LYS A 51 4.34 3.26 -0.02
CA LYS A 51 4.73 3.12 1.40
C LYS A 51 3.63 3.57 2.36
N LYS A 52 2.99 4.72 2.11
CA LYS A 52 1.88 5.22 2.93
C LYS A 52 0.65 4.32 2.83
N ASN A 53 0.40 3.71 1.68
CA ASN A 53 -0.71 2.78 1.51
C ASN A 53 -0.48 1.49 2.31
N ILE A 54 0.73 0.92 2.28
CA ILE A 54 1.11 -0.24 3.10
C ILE A 54 0.89 0.06 4.59
N ALA A 55 1.37 1.22 5.07
CA ALA A 55 1.20 1.61 6.47
C ALA A 55 -0.28 1.67 6.88
N ARG A 56 -1.16 2.24 6.04
CA ARG A 56 -2.61 2.29 6.31
C ARG A 56 -3.25 0.91 6.38
N VAL A 57 -2.89 0.01 5.46
CA VAL A 57 -3.39 -1.37 5.45
C VAL A 57 -2.98 -2.08 6.74
N MET A 58 -1.71 -1.93 7.16
CA MET A 58 -1.22 -2.50 8.41
C MET A 58 -1.94 -1.93 9.65
N THR A 59 -2.21 -0.62 9.67
CA THR A 59 -2.99 -0.01 10.77
C THR A 59 -4.39 -0.61 10.88
N ILE A 60 -5.10 -0.76 9.75
CA ILE A 60 -6.46 -1.33 9.75
C ILE A 60 -6.45 -2.82 10.11
N LEU A 61 -5.45 -3.59 9.66
CA LEU A 61 -5.24 -4.97 10.09
C LEU A 61 -5.05 -5.05 11.61
N SER A 62 -4.26 -4.14 12.19
CA SER A 62 -4.09 -4.05 13.64
C SER A 62 -5.36 -3.62 14.36
N GLU A 63 -6.15 -2.71 13.79
CA GLU A 63 -7.48 -2.31 14.33
C GLU A 63 -8.48 -3.48 14.31
N LYS A 64 -8.37 -4.43 13.37
CA LYS A 64 -9.27 -5.60 13.26
C LYS A 64 -8.85 -6.79 14.12
N ASN A 65 -7.58 -6.89 14.44
CA ASN A 65 -7.04 -7.96 15.28
C ASN A 65 -7.06 -7.62 16.79
N ALA A 66 -7.31 -6.36 17.15
CA ALA A 66 -7.46 -5.89 18.54
C ALA A 66 -8.91 -5.97 19.00
#